data_AF-A0A0B1U069-F1
#
_entry.id   AF-A0A0B1U069-F1
#
_cell.length_a   1.000
_cell.length_b   1.000
_cell.length_c   1.000
_cell.angle_alpha   90.00
_cell.angle_beta   90.00
_cell.angle_gamma   90.00
#
_symmetry.space_group_name_H-M   'P 1'
#
loop_
_entity.id
_entity.type
_entity.pdbx_description
1 polymer ?
#
loop_
_entity_poly.entity_id
_entity_poly.type
_entity_poly.pdbx_seq_one_letter_code
_entity_poly.pdbx_strand_id
1 'polypeptide(L)'
;MSPAVAFTSSLAEEYRRLYAAAAIRPERAAETARLARRMAEPTRLARYRTVGDRVGVPWFVVAILHALEGSLDFTRHLHNGDPLTGRTVRVPKGRPLAGTPPFAWEDSATDALALAGLDAWDDWSIPGVAYVLERYNGFGYRRRTPPVPSPYLWSFTTVYVSGKYVADHVWSQSAVSRQCGGMALLRALLEAGLAELPGDRAAHRPGEETGLAMLPLNREPAVSWPAGAAGLCVAATAAQTLRV
;
A
#
# COMPACT_ATOMS: atom_id res chain seq x y z
N MET A 1 12.11 -10.97 18.49
CA MET A 1 11.22 -10.74 17.34
C MET A 1 9.85 -10.41 17.88
N SER A 2 9.26 -9.28 17.51
CA SER A 2 7.86 -9.00 17.88
C SER A 2 6.95 -10.00 17.17
N PRO A 3 5.89 -10.52 17.83
CA PRO A 3 4.96 -11.44 17.19
C PRO A 3 4.34 -10.79 15.95
N ALA A 4 4.17 -11.57 14.89
CA ALA A 4 3.52 -11.11 13.68
C ALA A 4 2.06 -10.75 13.99
N VAL A 5 1.59 -9.58 13.52
CA VAL A 5 0.19 -9.19 13.68
C VAL A 5 -0.63 -9.99 12.67
N ALA A 6 -1.41 -10.95 13.15
CA ALA A 6 -2.29 -11.77 12.31
C ALA A 6 -3.51 -10.97 11.82
N PHE A 7 -4.01 -11.29 10.63
CA PHE A 7 -5.28 -10.76 10.15
C PHE A 7 -6.43 -11.55 10.76
N THR A 8 -7.05 -10.98 11.79
CA THR A 8 -8.17 -11.58 12.52
C THR A 8 -9.49 -10.86 12.20
N SER A 9 -10.62 -11.47 12.52
CA SER A 9 -11.94 -10.82 12.40
C SER A 9 -12.02 -9.50 13.17
N SER A 10 -11.41 -9.42 14.36
CA SER A 10 -11.41 -8.19 15.16
C SER A 10 -10.61 -7.07 14.50
N LEU A 11 -9.46 -7.41 13.92
CA LEU A 11 -8.63 -6.47 13.18
C LEU A 11 -9.30 -6.03 11.87
N ALA A 12 -9.94 -6.95 11.16
CA ALA A 12 -10.72 -6.64 9.97
C ALA A 12 -11.87 -5.67 10.29
N GLU A 13 -12.58 -5.89 11.39
CA GLU A 13 -13.66 -5.03 11.85
C GLU A 13 -13.15 -3.63 12.27
N GLU A 14 -11.98 -3.56 12.92
CA GLU A 14 -11.30 -2.29 13.19
C GLU A 14 -10.99 -1.52 11.90
N TYR A 15 -10.36 -2.15 10.91
CA TYR A 15 -10.09 -1.50 9.63
C TYR A 15 -11.36 -1.03 8.92
N ARG A 16 -12.43 -1.82 8.97
CA ARG A 16 -13.74 -1.48 8.39
C ARG A 16 -14.30 -0.21 9.05
N ARG A 17 -14.30 -0.13 10.37
CA ARG A 17 -14.76 1.06 11.11
C ARG A 17 -13.89 2.27 10.82
N LEU A 18 -12.56 2.12 10.84
CA LEU A 18 -11.65 3.21 10.52
C LEU A 18 -11.89 3.72 9.09
N TYR A 19 -12.01 2.82 8.11
CA TYR A 19 -12.28 3.20 6.74
C TYR A 19 -13.59 3.95 6.60
N ALA A 20 -14.68 3.45 7.21
CA ALA A 20 -15.98 4.11 7.20
C ALA A 20 -15.92 5.55 7.76
N ALA A 21 -15.14 5.78 8.81
CA ALA A 21 -14.96 7.11 9.41
C ALA A 21 -13.92 8.00 8.69
N ALA A 22 -13.09 7.44 7.82
CA ALA A 22 -11.95 8.10 7.17
C ALA A 22 -12.36 8.99 5.98
N ALA A 23 -13.10 10.06 6.26
CA ALA A 23 -13.39 11.09 5.26
C ALA A 23 -12.09 11.78 4.81
N ILE A 24 -11.93 12.01 3.50
CA ILE A 24 -10.81 12.80 2.97
C ILE A 24 -11.02 14.25 3.43
N ARG A 25 -9.97 14.85 4.00
CA ARG A 25 -10.02 16.24 4.47
C ARG A 25 -10.23 17.20 3.29
N PRO A 26 -11.11 18.21 3.38
CA PRO A 26 -11.38 19.13 2.27
C PRO A 26 -10.11 19.78 1.69
N GLU A 27 -9.18 20.20 2.55
CA GLU A 27 -7.91 20.80 2.16
C GLU A 27 -6.94 19.83 1.45
N ARG A 28 -7.21 18.52 1.48
CA ARG A 28 -6.45 17.47 0.78
C ARG A 28 -7.21 16.82 -0.37
N ALA A 29 -8.48 17.18 -0.59
CA ALA A 29 -9.33 16.52 -1.58
C ALA A 29 -8.77 16.65 -3.00
N ALA A 30 -8.37 17.86 -3.42
CA ALA A 30 -7.83 18.11 -4.75
C ALA A 30 -6.51 17.34 -5.00
N GLU A 31 -5.63 17.32 -4.01
CA GLU A 31 -4.34 16.61 -4.10
C GLU A 31 -4.55 15.09 -4.19
N THR A 32 -5.43 14.54 -3.35
CA THR A 32 -5.77 13.11 -3.34
C THR A 32 -6.42 12.68 -4.66
N ALA A 33 -7.40 13.43 -5.13
CA ALA A 33 -8.08 13.15 -6.40
C ALA A 33 -7.12 13.21 -7.59
N ARG A 34 -6.18 14.17 -7.61
CA ARG A 34 -5.15 14.27 -8.65
C ARG A 34 -4.25 13.04 -8.65
N LEU A 35 -3.81 12.56 -7.49
CA LEU A 35 -2.99 11.34 -7.39
C LEU A 35 -3.75 10.10 -7.86
N ALA A 36 -5.00 9.93 -7.44
CA ALA A 36 -5.86 8.83 -7.88
C ALA A 36 -6.06 8.81 -9.41
N ARG A 37 -6.34 9.98 -10.01
CA ARG A 37 -6.44 10.11 -11.48
C ARG A 37 -5.13 9.80 -12.19
N ARG A 38 -3.99 10.27 -11.66
CA ARG A 38 -2.67 9.94 -12.20
C ARG A 38 -2.44 8.44 -12.16
N MET A 39 -2.73 7.76 -11.05
CA MET A 39 -2.61 6.30 -10.97
C MET A 39 -3.47 5.58 -12.01
N ALA A 40 -4.66 6.10 -12.32
CA ALA A 40 -5.60 5.55 -13.29
C ALA A 40 -5.35 6.02 -14.75
N GLU A 41 -4.32 6.81 -15.03
CA GLU A 41 -3.95 7.18 -16.40
C GLU A 41 -3.77 5.92 -17.25
N PRO A 42 -4.32 5.83 -18.48
CA PRO A 42 -4.37 4.58 -19.25
C PRO A 42 -3.01 3.89 -19.40
N THR A 43 -1.94 4.66 -19.63
CA THR A 43 -0.58 4.14 -19.78
C THR A 43 -0.03 3.56 -18.47
N ARG A 44 -0.33 4.17 -17.32
CA ARG A 44 0.13 3.68 -16.00
C ARG A 44 -0.70 2.48 -15.55
N LEU A 45 -2.01 2.59 -15.72
CA LEU A 45 -2.99 1.55 -15.39
C LEU A 45 -2.69 0.26 -16.15
N ALA A 46 -2.32 0.32 -17.44
CA ALA A 46 -1.91 -0.85 -18.20
C ALA A 46 -0.71 -1.58 -17.56
N ARG A 47 0.30 -0.83 -17.11
CA ARG A 47 1.49 -1.39 -16.44
C ARG A 47 1.15 -2.00 -15.09
N TYR A 48 0.28 -1.34 -14.32
CA TYR A 48 -0.20 -1.88 -13.05
C TYR A 48 -1.02 -3.15 -13.21
N ARG A 49 -1.84 -3.25 -14.26
CA ARG A 49 -2.55 -4.49 -14.60
C ARG A 49 -1.58 -5.61 -14.95
N THR A 50 -0.58 -5.35 -15.81
CA THR A 50 0.45 -6.35 -16.15
C THR A 50 1.11 -6.94 -14.89
N VAL A 51 1.49 -6.11 -13.92
CA VAL A 51 2.07 -6.60 -12.66
C VAL A 51 1.02 -7.30 -11.81
N GLY A 52 -0.17 -6.72 -11.69
CA GLY A 52 -1.27 -7.29 -10.92
C GLY A 52 -1.65 -8.70 -11.39
N ASP A 53 -1.76 -8.89 -12.70
CA ASP A 53 -2.11 -10.17 -13.33
C ASP A 53 -1.01 -11.23 -13.11
N ARG A 54 0.26 -10.83 -13.11
CA ARG A 54 1.40 -11.74 -12.85
C ARG A 54 1.46 -12.20 -11.39
N VAL A 55 1.06 -11.35 -10.44
CA VAL A 55 1.18 -11.63 -9.00
C VAL A 55 -0.14 -12.12 -8.39
N GLY A 56 -1.29 -11.84 -9.01
CA GLY A 56 -2.62 -12.10 -8.42
C GLY A 56 -3.12 -10.96 -7.52
N VAL A 57 -2.69 -9.73 -7.78
CA VAL A 57 -2.98 -8.54 -6.97
C VAL A 57 -3.79 -7.52 -7.79
N PRO A 58 -4.83 -6.88 -7.23
CA PRO A 58 -5.55 -5.83 -7.95
C PRO A 58 -4.62 -4.68 -8.34
N TRP A 59 -4.77 -4.19 -9.57
CA TRP A 59 -3.92 -3.13 -10.12
C TRP A 59 -3.85 -1.89 -9.20
N PHE A 60 -4.93 -1.56 -8.50
CA PHE A 60 -4.98 -0.39 -7.62
C PHE A 60 -4.08 -0.56 -6.38
N VAL A 61 -3.88 -1.79 -5.89
CA VAL A 61 -2.94 -2.05 -4.78
C VAL A 61 -1.50 -1.85 -5.27
N VAL A 62 -1.18 -2.34 -6.47
CA VAL A 62 0.13 -2.10 -7.11
C VAL A 62 0.37 -0.59 -7.29
N ALA A 63 -0.64 0.13 -7.78
CA ALA A 63 -0.57 1.57 -7.99
C ALA A 63 -0.38 2.37 -6.68
N ILE A 64 -1.09 1.98 -5.62
CA ILE A 64 -0.96 2.59 -4.29
C ILE A 64 0.44 2.35 -3.73
N LEU A 65 0.94 1.11 -3.75
CA LEU A 65 2.31 0.81 -3.30
C LEU A 65 3.34 1.60 -4.12
N HIS A 66 3.18 1.70 -5.45
CA HIS A 66 4.06 2.51 -6.27
C HIS A 66 4.01 4.01 -5.94
N ALA A 67 2.82 4.53 -5.60
CA ALA A 67 2.67 5.91 -5.15
C ALA A 67 3.41 6.17 -3.84
N LEU A 68 3.32 5.23 -2.90
CA LEU A 68 3.87 5.35 -1.55
C LEU A 68 5.39 5.11 -1.50
N GLU A 69 5.89 4.15 -2.29
CA GLU A 69 7.29 3.72 -2.25
C GLU A 69 8.16 4.40 -3.32
N GLY A 70 7.56 4.81 -4.44
CA GLY A 70 8.30 5.26 -5.63
C GLY A 70 7.82 6.59 -6.20
N SER A 71 6.85 7.27 -5.59
CA SER A 71 6.26 8.52 -6.12
C SER A 71 5.80 8.40 -7.59
N LEU A 72 5.39 7.20 -8.00
CA LEU A 72 5.01 6.85 -9.38
C LEU A 72 6.16 6.95 -10.41
N ASP A 73 7.42 6.83 -9.99
CA ASP A 73 8.61 6.81 -10.84
C ASP A 73 8.90 5.41 -11.42
N PHE A 74 8.52 5.23 -12.68
CA PHE A 74 8.74 3.99 -13.41
C PHE A 74 10.18 3.74 -13.88
N THR A 75 11.14 4.60 -13.52
CA THR A 75 12.57 4.42 -13.85
C THR A 75 13.35 3.73 -12.73
N ARG A 76 12.69 3.40 -11.62
CA ARG A 76 13.30 2.87 -10.41
C ARG A 76 12.64 1.57 -9.94
N HIS A 77 13.42 0.74 -9.26
CA HIS A 77 12.95 -0.48 -8.63
C HIS A 77 11.90 -0.18 -7.56
N LEU A 78 10.76 -0.88 -7.59
CA LEU A 78 9.75 -0.81 -6.53
C LEU A 78 10.28 -1.28 -5.17
N HIS A 79 11.32 -2.12 -5.15
CA HIS A 79 11.95 -2.62 -3.93
C HIS A 79 12.40 -1.50 -2.98
N ASN A 80 13.14 -0.52 -3.51
CA ASN A 80 13.82 0.49 -2.70
C ASN A 80 14.13 1.78 -3.47
N GLY A 81 13.77 1.89 -4.75
CA GLY A 81 14.01 3.08 -5.56
C GLY A 81 15.39 3.16 -6.23
N ASP A 82 16.21 2.10 -6.21
CA ASP A 82 17.44 2.07 -7.03
C ASP A 82 17.08 2.15 -8.53
N PRO A 83 17.94 2.71 -9.40
CA PRO A 83 17.66 2.79 -10.83
C PRO A 83 17.52 1.41 -11.49
N LEU A 84 16.60 1.27 -12.46
CA LEU A 84 16.40 0.01 -13.21
C LEU A 84 17.57 -0.38 -14.12
N THR A 85 18.61 0.47 -14.24
CA THR A 85 19.81 0.22 -15.06
C THR A 85 20.79 -0.77 -14.44
N GLY A 86 20.54 -1.22 -13.21
CA GLY A 86 21.34 -2.21 -12.51
C GLY A 86 20.47 -3.07 -11.59
N ARG A 87 21.10 -3.94 -10.80
CA ARG A 87 20.41 -4.60 -9.68
C ARG A 87 20.40 -3.69 -8.46
N THR A 88 19.49 -3.93 -7.54
CA THR A 88 19.46 -3.19 -6.27
C THR A 88 20.77 -3.36 -5.50
N VAL A 89 21.34 -2.25 -5.07
CA VAL A 89 22.50 -2.19 -4.16
C VAL A 89 22.04 -1.98 -2.73
N ARG A 90 20.92 -1.26 -2.56
CA ARG A 90 20.22 -1.14 -1.28
C ARG A 90 19.41 -2.41 -0.99
N VAL A 91 19.08 -2.61 0.28
CA VAL A 91 18.29 -3.79 0.71
C VAL A 91 16.88 -3.69 0.10
N PRO A 92 16.29 -4.80 -0.38
CA PRO A 92 16.91 -6.12 -0.59
C PRO A 92 17.93 -6.08 -1.74
N LYS A 93 19.17 -6.54 -1.50
CA LYS A 93 20.27 -6.45 -2.48
C LYS A 93 20.15 -7.49 -3.59
N GLY A 94 20.66 -7.18 -4.79
CA GLY A 94 20.80 -8.11 -5.90
C GLY A 94 19.51 -8.43 -6.66
N ARG A 95 18.44 -7.65 -6.44
CA ARG A 95 17.15 -7.81 -7.09
C ARG A 95 17.03 -6.99 -8.37
N PRO A 96 16.15 -7.37 -9.33
CA PRO A 96 15.38 -8.62 -9.42
C PRO A 96 16.31 -9.82 -9.60
N LEU A 97 15.93 -11.03 -9.20
CA LEU A 97 16.83 -12.20 -9.31
C LEU A 97 17.05 -12.62 -10.76
N ALA A 98 15.97 -12.70 -11.54
CA ALA A 98 15.99 -13.08 -12.95
C ALA A 98 16.23 -11.88 -13.89
N GLY A 99 16.73 -12.17 -15.10
CA GLY A 99 16.94 -11.17 -16.16
C GLY A 99 18.26 -10.41 -16.08
N THR A 100 18.47 -9.54 -17.07
CA THR A 100 19.65 -8.68 -17.22
C THR A 100 19.22 -7.22 -17.35
N PRO A 101 19.89 -6.27 -16.68
CA PRO A 101 19.56 -4.86 -16.78
C PRO A 101 19.86 -4.27 -18.18
N PRO A 102 19.20 -3.17 -18.58
CA PRO A 102 18.17 -2.45 -17.83
C PRO A 102 16.87 -3.25 -17.74
N PHE A 103 16.26 -3.26 -16.55
CA PHE A 103 15.03 -4.00 -16.29
C PHE A 103 13.79 -3.23 -16.73
N ALA A 104 12.79 -3.93 -17.26
CA ALA A 104 11.44 -3.38 -17.29
C ALA A 104 10.93 -3.20 -15.85
N TRP A 105 10.20 -2.12 -15.60
CA TRP A 105 9.66 -1.85 -14.26
C TRP A 105 8.74 -2.98 -13.80
N GLU A 106 7.97 -3.56 -14.71
CA GLU A 106 7.01 -4.63 -14.46
C GLU A 106 7.68 -5.89 -13.93
N ASP A 107 8.84 -6.26 -14.48
CA ASP A 107 9.60 -7.42 -14.02
C ASP A 107 10.16 -7.18 -12.62
N SER A 108 10.67 -5.98 -12.36
CA SER A 108 11.13 -5.61 -11.03
C SER A 108 10.01 -5.49 -10.00
N ALA A 109 8.86 -4.93 -10.38
CA ALA A 109 7.73 -4.80 -9.49
C ALA A 109 7.14 -6.18 -9.15
N THR A 110 7.11 -7.10 -10.12
CA THR A 110 6.70 -8.50 -9.90
C THR A 110 7.61 -9.19 -8.87
N ASP A 111 8.94 -9.08 -9.02
CA ASP A 111 9.91 -9.63 -8.04
C ASP A 111 9.69 -9.00 -6.65
N ALA A 112 9.45 -7.69 -6.57
CA ALA A 112 9.21 -6.99 -5.31
C ALA A 112 7.95 -7.46 -4.59
N LEU A 113 6.83 -7.57 -5.29
CA LEU A 113 5.56 -7.96 -4.68
C LEU A 113 5.53 -9.45 -4.30
N ALA A 114 6.15 -10.32 -5.09
CA ALA A 114 6.34 -11.73 -4.73
C ALA A 114 7.28 -11.87 -3.51
N LEU A 115 8.38 -11.10 -3.45
CA LEU A 115 9.26 -11.07 -2.28
C LEU A 115 8.55 -10.55 -1.02
N ALA A 116 7.49 -9.75 -1.17
CA ALA A 116 6.65 -9.28 -0.07
C ALA A 116 5.46 -10.23 0.24
N GLY A 117 5.31 -11.33 -0.52
CA GLY A 117 4.29 -12.34 -0.29
C GLY A 117 2.88 -11.90 -0.61
N LEU A 118 2.73 -11.03 -1.60
CA LEU A 118 1.39 -10.64 -2.07
C LEU A 118 0.80 -11.67 -3.03
N ASP A 119 1.63 -12.56 -3.59
CA ASP A 119 1.23 -13.72 -4.39
C ASP A 119 0.54 -14.82 -3.57
N ALA A 120 0.69 -14.78 -2.24
CA ALA A 120 0.02 -15.68 -1.30
C ALA A 120 -1.21 -15.05 -0.60
N TRP A 121 -1.66 -13.87 -1.05
CA TRP A 121 -2.78 -13.13 -0.45
C TRP A 121 -3.94 -12.95 -1.43
N ASP A 122 -5.18 -13.15 -0.95
CA ASP A 122 -6.38 -13.16 -1.79
C ASP A 122 -7.56 -12.33 -1.22
N ASP A 123 -7.50 -11.85 0.03
CA ASP A 123 -8.53 -10.98 0.59
C ASP A 123 -8.29 -9.52 0.17
N TRP A 124 -8.91 -9.13 -0.94
CA TRP A 124 -8.86 -7.78 -1.47
C TRP A 124 -10.07 -6.92 -1.09
N SER A 125 -10.79 -7.29 -0.02
CA SER A 125 -11.75 -6.39 0.61
C SER A 125 -11.06 -5.17 1.23
N ILE A 126 -11.82 -4.13 1.59
CA ILE A 126 -11.29 -2.93 2.29
C ILE A 126 -10.36 -3.30 3.47
N PRO A 127 -10.76 -4.15 4.43
CA PRO A 127 -9.88 -4.51 5.54
C PRO A 127 -8.68 -5.34 5.10
N GLY A 128 -8.82 -6.19 4.08
CA GLY A 128 -7.70 -6.97 3.55
C GLY A 128 -6.65 -6.09 2.86
N VAL A 129 -7.07 -5.11 2.05
CA VAL A 129 -6.17 -4.09 1.47
C VAL A 129 -5.48 -3.28 2.57
N ALA A 130 -6.22 -2.81 3.58
CA ALA A 130 -5.64 -2.08 4.71
C ALA A 130 -4.58 -2.92 5.44
N TYR A 131 -4.87 -4.19 5.71
CA TYR A 131 -3.92 -5.11 6.35
C TYR A 131 -2.66 -5.30 5.51
N VAL A 132 -2.78 -5.54 4.20
CA VAL A 132 -1.63 -5.71 3.30
C VAL A 132 -0.77 -4.45 3.28
N LEU A 133 -1.37 -3.27 3.15
CA LEU A 133 -0.63 -2.01 3.15
C LEU A 133 0.05 -1.75 4.50
N GLU A 134 -0.62 -2.03 5.62
CA GLU A 134 0.00 -1.86 6.94
C GLU A 134 1.10 -2.87 7.19
N ARG A 135 0.95 -4.11 6.72
CA ARG A 135 1.99 -5.13 6.74
C ARG A 135 3.20 -4.71 5.90
N TYR A 136 2.95 -4.13 4.72
CA TYR A 136 3.99 -3.67 3.81
C TYR A 136 4.81 -2.51 4.39
N ASN A 137 4.20 -1.61 5.18
CA ASN A 137 4.93 -0.56 5.88
C ASN A 137 5.48 -0.99 7.26
N GLY A 138 4.78 -1.91 7.92
CA GLY A 138 5.02 -2.37 9.29
C GLY A 138 4.03 -1.81 10.32
N PHE A 139 3.69 -2.65 11.30
CA PHE A 139 2.71 -2.40 12.37
C PHE A 139 3.25 -1.56 13.56
N GLY A 140 4.24 -0.70 13.35
CA GLY A 140 4.90 0.06 14.42
C GLY A 140 3.93 0.94 15.21
N TYR A 141 2.95 1.51 14.52
CA TYR A 141 1.99 2.46 15.05
C TYR A 141 0.97 1.86 16.03
N ARG A 142 0.67 0.56 15.88
CA ARG A 142 -0.23 -0.19 16.80
C ARG A 142 0.35 -0.35 18.19
N ARG A 143 1.67 -0.27 18.34
CA ARG A 143 2.38 -0.40 19.62
C ARG A 143 2.51 0.92 20.38
N ARG A 144 1.95 2.01 19.85
CA ARG A 144 1.89 3.27 20.57
C ARG A 144 0.83 3.20 21.68
N THR A 145 1.02 4.01 22.72
CA THR A 145 0.06 4.16 23.81
C THR A 145 -0.32 5.64 23.92
N PRO A 146 -1.56 6.04 23.54
CA PRO A 146 -2.54 5.21 22.82
C PRO A 146 -2.07 4.83 21.39
N PRO A 147 -2.64 3.78 20.77
CA PRO A 147 -2.35 3.44 19.38
C PRO A 147 -2.66 4.61 18.45
N VAL A 148 -1.85 4.77 17.42
CA VAL A 148 -2.04 5.83 16.42
C VAL A 148 -2.41 5.18 15.08
N PRO A 149 -3.46 5.65 14.38
CA PRO A 149 -3.71 5.21 13.02
C PRO A 149 -2.49 5.50 12.13
N SER A 150 -1.96 4.48 11.46
CA SER A 150 -0.75 4.63 10.64
C SER A 150 -0.95 5.72 9.57
N PRO A 151 -0.10 6.77 9.50
CA PRO A 151 -0.15 7.76 8.43
C PRO A 151 0.07 7.15 7.05
N TYR A 152 0.77 6.01 6.96
CA TYR A 152 0.94 5.28 5.69
C TYR A 152 -0.40 4.84 5.10
N LEU A 153 -1.38 4.53 5.96
CA LEU A 153 -2.74 4.16 5.55
C LEU A 153 -3.63 5.38 5.47
N TRP A 154 -3.59 6.21 6.51
CA TRP A 154 -4.69 7.12 6.85
C TRP A 154 -4.38 8.60 6.70
N SER A 155 -3.13 8.97 6.36
CA SER A 155 -2.80 10.38 6.13
C SER A 155 -3.72 10.99 5.05
N PHE A 156 -4.08 12.25 5.25
CA PHE A 156 -5.08 13.04 4.50
C PHE A 156 -6.56 12.72 4.82
N THR A 157 -6.82 11.75 5.70
CA THR A 157 -8.18 11.49 6.19
C THR A 157 -8.41 12.10 7.57
N THR A 158 -9.66 12.13 8.02
CA THR A 158 -10.06 12.59 9.36
C THR A 158 -9.60 11.67 10.49
N VAL A 159 -9.38 10.37 10.24
CA VAL A 159 -8.97 9.42 11.29
C VAL A 159 -7.51 9.55 11.70
N TYR A 160 -6.66 10.17 10.88
CA TYR A 160 -5.30 10.54 11.24
C TYR A 160 -5.20 12.04 11.57
N VAL A 161 -4.48 12.36 12.64
CA VAL A 161 -4.25 13.73 13.09
C VAL A 161 -2.76 14.07 13.07
N SER A 162 -1.97 13.37 13.89
CA SER A 162 -0.52 13.55 13.99
C SER A 162 0.12 12.27 14.56
N GLY A 163 1.45 12.25 14.58
CA GLY A 163 2.23 11.12 15.05
C GLY A 163 2.86 10.39 13.88
N LYS A 164 4.19 10.40 13.79
CA LYS A 164 4.93 9.57 12.84
C LYS A 164 6.33 9.26 13.31
N TYR A 165 6.88 8.16 12.79
CA TYR A 165 8.31 7.97 12.75
C TYR A 165 8.89 8.93 11.72
N VAL A 166 9.80 9.81 12.15
CA VAL A 166 10.48 10.80 11.29
C VAL A 166 11.81 10.28 10.76
N ALA A 167 12.35 9.27 11.42
CA ALA A 167 13.47 8.44 11.00
C ALA A 167 13.30 7.07 11.64
N ASP A 168 14.16 6.13 11.28
CA ASP A 168 14.15 4.77 11.85
C ASP A 168 14.20 4.84 13.37
N HIS A 169 13.18 4.26 14.00
CA HIS A 169 12.98 4.25 15.45
C HIS A 169 12.80 5.62 16.13
N VAL A 170 12.81 6.74 15.39
CA VAL A 170 12.61 8.10 15.93
C VAL A 170 11.16 8.50 15.81
N TRP A 171 10.42 8.39 16.92
CA TRP A 171 9.01 8.79 17.01
C TRP A 171 8.85 10.28 17.30
N SER A 172 7.93 10.94 16.61
CA SER A 172 7.41 12.26 16.97
C SER A 172 5.90 12.22 17.06
N GLN A 173 5.36 12.66 18.20
CA GLN A 173 3.91 12.73 18.45
C GLN A 173 3.22 13.87 17.68
N SER A 174 3.94 14.95 17.41
CA SER A 174 3.40 16.16 16.78
C SER A 174 3.66 16.22 15.27
N ALA A 175 4.60 15.44 14.74
CA ALA A 175 4.87 15.41 13.32
C ALA A 175 3.64 14.91 12.55
N VAL A 176 3.28 15.61 11.48
CA VAL A 176 2.16 15.28 10.59
C VAL A 176 2.72 14.82 9.25
N SER A 177 2.19 13.70 8.74
CA SER A 177 2.56 13.25 7.39
C SER A 177 2.08 14.23 6.32
N ARG A 178 2.96 14.53 5.36
CA ARG A 178 2.65 15.31 4.15
C ARG A 178 2.40 14.41 2.94
N GLN A 179 2.55 13.11 3.10
CA GLN A 179 2.28 12.10 2.07
C GLN A 179 0.84 11.60 2.23
N CYS A 180 0.14 11.42 1.12
CA CYS A 180 -1.20 10.83 1.11
C CYS A 180 -1.15 9.37 1.56
N GLY A 181 -2.10 8.93 2.40
CA GLY A 181 -2.17 7.54 2.85
C GLY A 181 -2.80 6.62 1.80
N GLY A 182 -2.42 5.34 1.80
CA GLY A 182 -2.92 4.36 0.84
C GLY A 182 -4.43 4.12 0.89
N MET A 183 -5.05 4.18 2.08
CA MET A 183 -6.51 4.05 2.21
C MET A 183 -7.24 5.31 1.77
N ALA A 184 -6.61 6.48 1.85
CA ALA A 184 -7.14 7.71 1.26
C ALA A 184 -7.12 7.63 -0.28
N LEU A 185 -6.04 7.10 -0.87
CA LEU A 185 -5.95 6.85 -2.31
C LEU A 185 -6.96 5.81 -2.79
N LEU A 186 -7.14 4.72 -2.03
CA LEU A 186 -8.17 3.72 -2.33
C LEU A 186 -9.56 4.35 -2.33
N ARG A 187 -9.91 5.12 -1.29
CA ARG A 187 -11.19 5.84 -1.22
C ARG A 187 -11.38 6.75 -2.43
N ALA A 188 -10.39 7.56 -2.77
CA ALA A 188 -10.48 8.47 -3.91
C ALA A 188 -10.64 7.74 -5.26
N LEU A 189 -10.01 6.57 -5.44
CA LEU A 189 -10.21 5.73 -6.62
C LEU A 189 -11.64 5.18 -6.70
N LEU A 190 -12.16 4.65 -5.59
CA LEU A 190 -13.50 4.05 -5.52
C LEU A 190 -14.60 5.12 -5.69
N GLU A 191 -14.51 6.23 -4.98
CA GLU A 191 -15.49 7.34 -5.07
C GLU A 191 -15.51 7.99 -6.46
N ALA A 192 -14.39 7.98 -7.18
CA ALA A 192 -14.30 8.47 -8.55
C ALA A 192 -14.72 7.42 -9.61
N GLY A 193 -15.07 6.19 -9.21
CA GLY A 193 -15.39 5.10 -10.13
C GLY A 193 -14.19 4.65 -10.99
N LEU A 194 -12.96 4.92 -10.55
CA LEU A 194 -11.74 4.57 -11.28
C LEU A 194 -11.27 3.13 -10.98
N ALA A 195 -11.68 2.59 -9.82
CA ALA A 195 -11.42 1.23 -9.41
C ALA A 195 -12.69 0.60 -8.82
N GLU A 196 -12.71 -0.73 -8.77
CA GLU A 196 -13.77 -1.54 -8.15
C GLU A 196 -13.09 -2.59 -7.27
N LEU A 197 -13.69 -2.92 -6.13
CA LEU A 197 -13.18 -4.01 -5.30
C LEU A 197 -13.54 -5.36 -5.95
N PRO A 198 -12.67 -6.37 -5.84
CA PRO A 198 -13.03 -7.73 -6.25
C PRO A 198 -14.28 -8.20 -5.49
N GLY A 199 -15.29 -8.69 -6.23
CA GLY A 199 -16.59 -9.10 -5.68
C GLY A 199 -17.74 -8.13 -6.01
N ASP A 200 -17.48 -6.84 -6.21
CA ASP A 200 -18.54 -5.86 -6.50
C ASP A 200 -19.21 -6.09 -7.87
N ARG A 201 -18.50 -6.69 -8.84
CA ARG A 201 -19.06 -7.07 -10.15
C ARG A 201 -20.12 -8.17 -10.09
N ALA A 202 -20.11 -9.00 -9.05
CA ALA A 202 -21.12 -10.06 -8.89
C ALA A 202 -22.47 -9.47 -8.43
N ALA A 203 -22.46 -8.38 -7.67
CA ALA A 203 -23.66 -7.74 -7.14
C ALA A 203 -24.41 -6.85 -8.15
N HIS A 204 -23.80 -6.49 -9.28
CA HIS A 204 -24.41 -5.65 -10.32
C HIS A 204 -25.07 -6.43 -11.47
N ARG A 205 -25.13 -7.77 -11.39
CA ARG A 205 -26.03 -8.56 -12.25
C ARG A 205 -27.39 -8.69 -11.55
N PRO A 206 -28.49 -8.14 -12.10
CA PRO A 206 -29.81 -8.42 -11.55
C PRO A 206 -30.12 -9.91 -11.78
N GLY A 207 -30.14 -10.71 -10.72
CA GLY A 207 -30.73 -12.05 -10.76
C GLY A 207 -30.00 -13.23 -10.13
N GLU A 208 -28.89 -13.07 -9.40
CA GLU A 208 -28.30 -14.21 -8.65
C GLU A 208 -28.02 -13.81 -7.20
N GLU A 209 -28.91 -14.25 -6.28
CA GLU A 209 -28.59 -14.34 -4.86
C GLU A 209 -27.50 -15.40 -4.67
N THR A 210 -26.25 -14.96 -4.55
CA THR A 210 -25.18 -15.81 -4.03
C THR A 210 -24.77 -15.29 -2.66
N GLY A 211 -25.07 -16.09 -1.64
CA GLY A 211 -24.72 -15.81 -0.25
C GLY A 211 -23.24 -15.45 -0.10
N LEU A 212 -22.97 -14.47 0.76
CA LEU A 212 -21.62 -14.13 1.20
C LEU A 212 -20.94 -15.39 1.74
N ALA A 213 -20.07 -16.00 0.94
CA ALA A 213 -19.09 -16.94 1.46
C ALA A 213 -18.08 -16.13 2.27
N MET A 214 -18.27 -16.12 3.60
CA MET A 214 -17.24 -15.70 4.54
C MET A 214 -15.99 -16.55 4.30
N LEU A 215 -15.00 -15.97 3.63
CA LEU A 215 -13.67 -16.58 3.47
C LEU A 215 -13.04 -16.79 4.86
N PRO A 216 -12.26 -17.86 5.09
CA PRO A 216 -11.80 -18.22 6.42
C PRO A 216 -10.88 -17.14 7.02
N LEU A 217 -11.36 -16.55 8.13
CA LEU A 217 -10.87 -15.35 8.81
C LEU A 217 -9.62 -15.57 9.69
N ASN A 218 -9.03 -16.76 9.67
CA ASN A 218 -7.88 -17.13 10.48
C ASN A 218 -6.75 -17.60 9.57
N ARG A 219 -5.97 -16.64 9.04
CA ARG A 219 -4.74 -16.95 8.31
C ARG A 219 -3.54 -16.48 9.13
N GLU A 220 -2.75 -17.44 9.60
CA GLU A 220 -1.40 -17.14 10.04
C GLU A 220 -0.54 -16.75 8.82
N PRO A 221 0.39 -15.79 8.94
CA PRO A 221 1.28 -15.48 7.85
C PRO A 221 2.13 -16.72 7.53
N ALA A 222 1.96 -17.28 6.33
CA ALA A 222 2.63 -18.52 5.90
C ALA A 222 4.17 -18.45 5.89
N VAL A 223 4.76 -17.28 6.12
CA VAL A 223 6.22 -17.08 6.14
C VAL A 223 6.58 -16.05 7.20
N SER A 224 7.58 -16.34 8.03
CA SER A 224 8.27 -15.33 8.83
C SER A 224 9.10 -14.45 7.89
N TRP A 225 8.58 -13.26 7.59
CA TRP A 225 9.22 -12.27 6.72
C TRP A 225 10.50 -11.74 7.36
N PRO A 226 11.58 -11.50 6.58
CA PRO A 226 12.77 -10.88 7.13
C PRO A 226 12.40 -9.47 7.62
N ALA A 227 12.51 -9.26 8.93
CA ALA A 227 12.44 -7.94 9.53
C ALA A 227 13.51 -7.07 8.86
N GLY A 228 13.10 -6.13 7.99
CA GLY A 228 14.01 -5.20 7.32
C GLY A 228 13.75 -4.95 5.83
N ALA A 229 12.88 -5.69 5.15
CA ALA A 229 12.58 -5.41 3.73
C ALA A 229 11.57 -4.27 3.52
N ALA A 230 10.72 -4.01 4.52
CA ALA A 230 9.54 -3.13 4.43
C ALA A 230 9.69 -1.79 5.18
N GLY A 231 10.90 -1.47 5.66
CA GLY A 231 11.13 -0.30 6.54
C GLY A 231 11.96 0.83 5.94
N LEU A 232 12.51 0.70 4.73
CA LEU A 232 13.51 1.64 4.21
C LEU A 232 12.94 2.89 3.49
N CYS A 233 11.62 3.01 3.32
CA CYS A 233 11.01 4.19 2.71
C CYS A 233 10.61 5.29 3.71
N VAL A 234 10.71 5.06 5.02
CA VAL A 234 10.41 6.11 6.02
C VAL A 234 11.50 7.20 6.05
N ALA A 235 12.68 6.99 5.44
CA ALA A 235 13.77 7.96 5.45
C ALA A 235 13.85 8.92 4.24
N ALA A 236 13.05 8.76 3.17
CA ALA A 236 13.27 9.48 1.91
C ALA A 236 12.33 10.67 1.61
N THR A 237 11.56 11.18 2.58
CA THR A 237 10.76 12.42 2.40
C THR A 237 11.20 13.59 3.28
N ALA A 238 12.50 13.68 3.56
CA ALA A 238 13.12 14.84 4.21
C ALA A 238 14.18 15.49 3.29
N ALA A 239 13.79 15.90 2.07
CA ALA A 239 14.55 16.87 1.27
C ALA A 239 13.69 17.46 0.14
N GLN A 240 12.63 18.21 0.48
CA GLN A 240 12.23 19.32 -0.39
C GLN A 240 13.04 20.52 0.07
N THR A 241 14.17 20.71 -0.59
CA THR A 241 15.02 21.89 -0.49
C THR A 241 14.16 23.14 -0.70
N LEU A 242 14.12 23.97 0.33
CA LEU A 242 13.96 25.41 0.18
C LEU A 242 14.91 25.87 -0.93
N ARG A 243 14.35 26.41 -2.01
CA ARG A 243 14.99 27.52 -2.72
C ARG A 243 13.98 28.66 -2.73
N VAL A 244 14.40 29.71 -2.04
CA VAL A 244 13.93 31.09 -2.19
C VAL A 244 13.99 31.49 -3.66
#